data_AF-A0A2N0AKQ7-F1
#
_entry.id   AF-A0A2N0AKQ7-F1
#
_cell.length_a   1.000
_cell.length_b   1.000
_cell.length_c   1.000
_cell.angle_alpha   90.00
_cell.angle_beta   90.00
_cell.angle_gamma   90.00
#
_symmetry.space_group_name_H-M   'P 1'
#
loop_
_entity.id
_entity.type
_entity.pdbx_description
1 polymer ?
#
loop_
_entity_poly.entity_id
_entity_poly.type
_entity_poly.pdbx_seq_one_letter_code
_entity_poly.pdbx_strand_id
1 'polypeptide(L)'
;MQVPEGVKDIQKYLIDYAIVEVSTLMTPEVIQLRRLVIGEAERFPELAALFFKKGPQVAFDKLAELFAVFCKKGLLQIQDVKKAAEDFNWLILSNFLNRAMFLGNSSLPNQKEIRKHAVHSVSIFLKFYGKK
;
A
#
# COMPACT_ATOMS: atom_id res chain seq x y z
N MET A 1 9.73 -11.17 -1.24
CA MET A 1 10.40 -10.03 -1.90
C MET A 1 11.87 -10.11 -1.53
N GLN A 2 12.80 -10.10 -2.49
CA GLN A 2 14.22 -10.02 -2.12
C GLN A 2 14.45 -8.65 -1.48
N VAL A 3 14.79 -8.64 -0.20
CA VAL A 3 15.15 -7.42 0.51
C VAL A 3 16.42 -6.90 -0.15
N PRO A 4 16.45 -5.66 -0.68
CA PRO A 4 17.64 -5.20 -1.35
C PRO A 4 18.76 -5.05 -0.33
N GLU A 5 19.87 -5.73 -0.59
CA GLU A 5 21.15 -5.41 0.00
C GLU A 5 21.51 -3.97 -0.39
N GLY A 6 22.00 -3.16 0.55
CA GLY A 6 22.51 -1.82 0.25
C GLY A 6 21.51 -0.66 0.18
N VAL A 7 20.26 -0.79 0.65
CA VAL A 7 19.37 0.40 0.80
C VAL A 7 19.96 1.38 1.81
N LYS A 8 20.52 2.49 1.31
CA LYS A 8 21.02 3.62 2.12
C LYS A 8 20.01 4.77 2.20
N ASP A 9 19.23 4.97 1.14
CA ASP A 9 18.15 5.96 1.07
C ASP A 9 16.80 5.27 1.18
N ILE A 10 16.31 5.13 2.42
CA ILE A 10 15.02 4.51 2.70
C ILE A 10 13.86 5.35 2.16
N GLN A 11 13.99 6.68 2.12
CA GLN A 11 12.94 7.55 1.62
C GLN A 11 12.72 7.32 0.14
N LYS A 12 13.79 7.34 -0.66
CA LYS A 12 13.70 7.03 -2.09
C LYS A 12 13.12 5.63 -2.32
N TYR A 13 13.58 4.63 -1.56
CA TYR A 13 13.09 3.27 -1.68
C TYR A 13 11.58 3.16 -1.44
N LEU A 14 11.07 3.76 -0.35
CA LEU A 14 9.65 3.73 -0.03
C LEU A 14 8.80 4.54 -1.02
N ILE A 15 9.34 5.63 -1.59
CA ILE A 15 8.67 6.38 -2.67
C ILE A 15 8.54 5.50 -3.93
N ASP A 16 9.63 4.86 -4.35
CA ASP A 16 9.63 3.98 -5.52
C ASP A 16 8.66 2.80 -5.32
N TYR A 17 8.68 2.18 -4.14
CA TYR A 17 7.73 1.15 -3.75
C TYR A 17 6.27 1.66 -3.85
N ALA A 18 5.97 2.81 -3.25
CA ALA A 18 4.62 3.36 -3.23
C ALA A 18 4.10 3.68 -4.63
N ILE A 19 4.96 4.19 -5.53
CA ILE A 19 4.60 4.44 -6.93
C ILE A 19 4.23 3.14 -7.64
N VAL A 20 5.04 2.09 -7.47
CA VAL A 20 4.79 0.78 -8.07
C VAL A 20 3.49 0.18 -7.52
N GLU A 21 3.34 0.11 -6.20
CA GLU A 21 2.16 -0.46 -5.55
C GLU A 21 0.86 0.21 -6.01
N VAL A 22 0.82 1.56 -5.96
CA VAL A 22 -0.37 2.31 -6.40
C VAL A 22 -0.62 2.11 -7.89
N SER A 23 0.42 2.10 -8.73
CA SER A 23 0.25 1.87 -10.17
C SER A 23 -0.28 0.46 -10.48
N THR A 24 0.12 -0.55 -9.70
CA THR A 24 -0.34 -1.94 -9.85
C THR A 24 -1.78 -2.11 -9.37
N LEU A 25 -2.19 -1.43 -8.31
CA LEU A 25 -3.53 -1.59 -7.74
C LEU A 25 -4.60 -0.71 -8.40
N MET A 26 -4.19 0.43 -8.96
CA MET A 26 -5.10 1.42 -9.56
C MET A 26 -5.28 1.22 -11.06
N THR A 27 -5.44 -0.04 -11.51
CA THR A 27 -5.84 -0.35 -12.90
C THR A 27 -7.35 -0.54 -13.02
N PRO A 28 -7.94 -0.32 -14.22
CA PRO A 28 -9.34 -0.60 -14.49
C PRO A 28 -9.80 -1.99 -14.03
N GLU A 29 -9.01 -3.02 -14.30
CA GLU A 29 -9.34 -4.43 -14.09
C GLU A 29 -9.38 -4.76 -12.59
N VAL A 30 -8.36 -4.32 -11.83
CA VAL A 30 -8.29 -4.54 -10.38
C VAL A 30 -9.45 -3.84 -9.67
N ILE A 31 -9.74 -2.60 -10.08
CA ILE A 31 -10.81 -1.79 -9.50
C ILE A 31 -12.19 -2.36 -9.83
N GLN A 32 -12.42 -2.83 -11.06
CA GLN A 32 -13.67 -3.48 -11.45
C GLN A 32 -13.90 -4.78 -10.69
N LEU A 33 -12.88 -5.64 -10.60
CA LEU A 33 -12.96 -6.89 -9.84
C LEU A 33 -13.27 -6.62 -8.36
N ARG A 34 -12.58 -5.65 -7.77
CA ARG A 34 -12.82 -5.27 -6.38
C ARG A 34 -14.25 -4.78 -6.16
N ARG A 35 -14.79 -3.93 -7.05
CA ARG A 35 -16.19 -3.47 -6.96
C ARG A 35 -17.18 -4.62 -7.07
N LEU A 36 -16.96 -5.55 -8.01
CA LEU A 36 -17.79 -6.73 -8.16
C LEU A 36 -17.83 -7.54 -6.86
N VAL A 37 -16.66 -7.86 -6.30
CA VAL A 37 -16.56 -8.60 -5.04
C VAL A 37 -17.24 -7.87 -3.88
N ILE A 38 -17.08 -6.55 -3.78
CA ILE A 38 -17.73 -5.74 -2.74
C ILE A 38 -19.26 -5.75 -2.90
N GLY A 39 -19.77 -5.57 -4.12
CA GLY A 39 -21.20 -5.59 -4.40
C GLY A 39 -21.86 -6.93 -4.10
N GLU A 40 -21.10 -8.02 -4.21
CA GLU A 40 -21.54 -9.38 -3.95
C GLU A 40 -21.24 -9.87 -2.52
N ALA A 41 -20.65 -9.03 -1.65
CA ALA A 41 -20.11 -9.47 -0.36
C ALA A 41 -21.18 -10.00 0.61
N GLU A 42 -22.38 -9.41 0.62
CA GLU A 42 -23.48 -9.90 1.46
C GLU A 42 -24.04 -11.24 0.97
N ARG A 43 -24.01 -11.48 -0.35
CA ARG A 43 -24.52 -12.71 -0.96
C ARG A 43 -23.50 -13.84 -0.96
N PHE A 44 -22.22 -13.52 -1.12
CA PHE A 44 -21.11 -14.46 -1.20
C PHE A 44 -19.97 -14.08 -0.23
N PRO A 45 -20.19 -14.15 1.09
CA PRO A 45 -19.24 -13.68 2.11
C PRO A 45 -17.90 -14.42 2.07
N GLU A 46 -17.90 -15.72 1.74
CA GLU A 46 -16.67 -16.51 1.61
C GLU A 46 -15.78 -16.02 0.45
N LEU A 47 -16.40 -15.61 -0.66
CA LEU A 47 -15.68 -15.04 -1.80
C LEU A 47 -15.03 -13.71 -1.42
N ALA A 48 -15.77 -12.84 -0.72
CA ALA A 48 -15.24 -11.56 -0.24
C ALA A 48 -14.08 -11.76 0.76
N ALA A 49 -14.22 -12.69 1.71
CA ALA A 49 -13.17 -13.03 2.65
C ALA A 49 -11.93 -13.59 1.95
N LEU A 50 -12.12 -14.45 0.94
CA LEU A 50 -11.02 -15.00 0.15
C LEU A 50 -10.28 -13.90 -0.64
N PHE A 51 -11.01 -12.98 -1.26
CA PHE A 51 -10.43 -11.83 -1.95
C PHE A 51 -9.63 -10.93 -0.99
N PHE A 52 -10.19 -10.64 0.19
CA PHE A 52 -9.49 -9.85 1.21
C PHE A 52 -8.19 -10.54 1.67
N LYS A 53 -8.25 -11.85 1.96
CA LYS A 53 -7.11 -12.65 2.41
C LYS A 53 -6.03 -12.79 1.33
N LYS A 54 -6.40 -12.91 0.06
CA LYS A 54 -5.44 -13.10 -1.05
C LYS A 54 -4.96 -11.79 -1.68
N GLY A 55 -5.64 -10.68 -1.45
CA GLY A 55 -5.25 -9.35 -1.92
C GLY A 55 -4.59 -8.52 -0.81
N PRO A 56 -5.33 -7.62 -0.14
CA PRO A 56 -4.77 -6.71 0.86
C PRO A 56 -3.90 -7.35 1.93
N GLN A 57 -4.32 -8.48 2.51
CA GLN A 57 -3.56 -9.12 3.60
C GLN A 57 -2.15 -9.53 3.18
N VAL A 58 -2.01 -10.05 1.95
CA VAL A 58 -0.69 -10.44 1.40
C VAL A 58 0.23 -9.23 1.24
N ALA A 59 -0.32 -8.07 0.89
CA ALA A 59 0.46 -6.83 0.80
C ALA A 59 0.94 -6.37 2.19
N PHE A 60 0.08 -6.43 3.20
CA PHE A 60 0.43 -6.09 4.58
C PHE A 60 1.54 -6.99 5.12
N ASP A 61 1.43 -8.30 4.93
CA ASP A 61 2.42 -9.26 5.42
C ASP A 61 3.80 -9.00 4.79
N LYS A 62 3.85 -8.75 3.47
CA LYS A 62 5.10 -8.40 2.76
C LYS A 62 5.72 -7.09 3.23
N LEU A 63 4.90 -6.06 3.47
CA LEU A 63 5.35 -4.78 4.02
C LEU A 63 5.88 -4.94 5.44
N ALA A 64 5.21 -5.74 6.28
CA ALA A 64 5.63 -6.01 7.65
C ALA A 64 6.98 -6.73 7.69
N GLU A 65 7.19 -7.73 6.82
CA GLU A 65 8.49 -8.41 6.64
C GLU A 65 9.59 -7.42 6.23
N LEU A 66 9.31 -6.55 5.25
CA LEU A 66 10.25 -5.52 4.82
C LEU A 66 10.62 -4.56 5.95
N PHE A 67 9.62 -4.06 6.68
CA PHE A 67 9.81 -3.13 7.79
C PHE A 67 10.57 -3.76 8.95
N ALA A 68 10.35 -5.04 9.24
CA ALA A 68 11.14 -5.77 10.22
C ALA A 68 12.63 -5.80 9.84
N VAL A 69 12.95 -5.95 8.55
CA VAL A 69 14.34 -5.90 8.09
C VAL A 69 14.93 -4.49 8.17
N PHE A 70 14.17 -3.46 7.83
CA PHE A 70 14.61 -2.07 8.02
C PHE A 70 14.82 -1.73 9.49
N CYS A 71 14.01 -2.26 10.42
CA CYS A 71 14.26 -2.12 11.85
C CYS A 71 15.56 -2.82 12.28
N LYS A 72 15.82 -4.06 11.81
CA LYS A 72 17.07 -4.78 12.09
C LYS A 72 18.32 -4.03 11.57
N LYS A 73 18.19 -3.34 10.43
CA LYS A 73 19.24 -2.48 9.87
C LYS A 73 19.32 -1.10 10.54
N GLY A 74 18.44 -0.80 11.50
CA GLY A 74 18.37 0.49 12.17
C GLY A 74 17.97 1.64 11.23
N LEU A 75 17.18 1.38 10.19
CA LEU A 75 16.67 2.39 9.26
C LEU A 75 15.28 2.91 9.66
N LEU A 76 14.50 2.10 10.38
CA LEU A 76 13.21 2.47 10.96
C LEU A 76 13.19 2.15 12.45
N GLN A 77 12.29 2.81 13.18
CA GLN A 77 12.00 2.54 14.58
C GLN A 77 10.50 2.24 14.73
N ILE A 78 10.14 0.96 14.65
CA ILE A 78 8.75 0.49 14.69
C ILE A 78 8.58 -0.54 15.81
N GLN A 79 7.57 -0.36 16.66
CA GLN A 79 7.21 -1.31 17.70
C GLN A 79 6.33 -2.44 17.15
N ASP A 80 5.30 -2.09 16.38
CA ASP A 80 4.41 -3.04 15.71
C ASP A 80 4.52 -2.88 14.18
N VAL A 81 5.28 -3.78 13.57
CA VAL A 81 5.53 -3.79 12.12
C VAL A 81 4.29 -4.14 11.29
N LYS A 82 3.35 -4.91 11.86
CA LYS A 82 2.09 -5.23 11.17
C LYS A 82 1.22 -3.99 11.10
N LYS A 83 1.09 -3.29 12.23
CA LYS A 83 0.33 -2.04 12.25
C LYS A 83 0.94 -0.97 11.34
N ALA A 84 2.26 -0.81 11.38
CA ALA A 84 2.94 0.13 10.49
C ALA A 84 2.77 -0.22 8.99
N ALA A 85 2.71 -1.50 8.64
CA ALA A 85 2.44 -1.96 7.27
C ALA A 85 1.03 -1.56 6.80
N GLU A 86 0.01 -1.76 7.64
CA GLU A 86 -1.35 -1.28 7.35
C GLU A 86 -1.38 0.24 7.19
N ASP A 87 -0.77 0.96 8.12
CA ASP A 87 -0.77 2.43 8.11
C ASP A 87 -0.07 2.97 6.85
N PHE A 88 1.09 2.41 6.48
CA PHE A 88 1.78 2.77 5.24
C PHE A 88 0.92 2.50 4.01
N ASN A 89 0.32 1.30 3.91
CA ASN A 89 -0.52 0.94 2.77
C ASN A 89 -1.71 1.90 2.62
N TRP A 90 -2.39 2.23 3.73
CA TRP A 90 -3.54 3.12 3.67
C TRP A 90 -3.14 4.57 3.43
N LEU A 91 -1.97 5.03 3.89
CA LEU A 91 -1.44 6.34 3.52
C LEU A 91 -1.27 6.46 2.00
N ILE A 92 -0.68 5.46 1.34
CA ILE A 92 -0.40 5.52 -0.10
C ILE A 92 -1.64 5.27 -0.97
N LEU A 93 -2.65 4.52 -0.49
CA LEU A 93 -3.72 3.98 -1.33
C LEU A 93 -5.11 4.60 -1.09
N SER A 94 -5.43 4.97 0.15
CA SER A 94 -6.81 5.22 0.59
C SER A 94 -7.57 6.24 -0.26
N ASN A 95 -6.98 7.40 -0.55
CA ASN A 95 -7.62 8.46 -1.33
C ASN A 95 -7.99 8.00 -2.76
N PHE A 96 -7.04 7.41 -3.49
CA PHE A 96 -7.26 6.96 -4.87
C PHE A 96 -8.26 5.82 -4.93
N LEU A 97 -8.12 4.85 -4.03
CA LEU A 97 -9.01 3.71 -3.96
C LEU A 97 -10.45 4.15 -3.65
N ASN A 98 -10.65 5.02 -2.65
CA ASN A 98 -11.97 5.48 -2.27
C ASN A 98 -12.66 6.18 -3.44
N ARG A 99 -11.96 7.11 -4.11
CA ARG A 99 -12.47 7.77 -5.33
C ARG A 99 -12.83 6.76 -6.42
N ALA A 100 -11.97 5.78 -6.70
CA ALA A 100 -12.22 4.77 -7.72
C ALA A 100 -13.40 3.83 -7.40
N MET A 101 -13.65 3.55 -6.11
CA MET A 101 -14.83 2.78 -5.69
C MET A 101 -16.13 3.54 -5.97
N PHE A 102 -16.16 4.86 -5.74
CA PHE A 102 -17.37 5.68 -5.94
C PHE A 102 -17.56 6.23 -7.35
N LEU A 103 -16.49 6.63 -8.02
CA LEU A 103 -16.54 7.43 -9.25
C LEU A 103 -16.17 6.63 -10.51
N GLY A 104 -15.79 5.36 -10.36
CA GLY A 104 -15.46 4.54 -11.52
C GLY A 104 -14.03 4.77 -12.03
N ASN A 105 -13.80 4.38 -13.29
CA ASN A 105 -12.48 4.42 -13.91
C ASN A 105 -12.02 5.86 -14.24
N SER A 106 -12.93 6.82 -14.30
CA SER A 106 -12.61 8.23 -14.57
C SER A 106 -11.81 8.90 -13.46
N SER A 107 -11.82 8.34 -12.24
CA SER A 107 -11.06 8.86 -11.10
C SER A 107 -9.73 8.15 -10.88
N LEU A 108 -9.30 7.27 -11.78
CA LEU A 108 -8.00 6.62 -11.69
C LEU A 108 -6.89 7.67 -11.80
N PRO A 109 -5.88 7.63 -10.90
CA PRO A 109 -4.83 8.64 -10.90
C PRO A 109 -3.85 8.43 -12.05
N ASN A 110 -3.33 9.54 -12.59
CA ASN A 110 -2.20 9.49 -13.51
C ASN A 110 -0.86 9.42 -12.75
N GLN A 111 0.23 9.13 -13.47
CA GLN A 111 1.57 8.95 -12.89
C GLN A 111 2.09 10.18 -12.10
N LYS A 112 1.72 11.40 -12.51
CA LYS A 112 2.12 12.62 -11.79
C LYS A 112 1.40 12.73 -10.44
N GLU A 113 0.12 12.41 -10.40
CA GLU A 113 -0.67 12.36 -9.17
C GLU A 113 -0.17 11.28 -8.21
N ILE A 114 0.11 10.08 -8.74
CA ILE A 114 0.67 8.96 -7.96
C ILE A 114 2.00 9.38 -7.33
N ARG A 115 2.95 9.91 -8.12
CA ARG A 115 4.25 10.36 -7.61
C ARG A 115 4.11 11.44 -6.53
N LYS A 116 3.25 12.44 -6.74
CA LYS A 116 3.03 13.51 -5.76
C LYS A 116 2.48 12.94 -4.44
N HIS A 117 1.50 12.04 -4.51
CA HIS A 117 0.90 11.41 -3.36
C HIS A 117 1.87 10.48 -2.62
N ALA A 118 2.68 9.71 -3.36
CA ALA A 118 3.71 8.83 -2.80
C ALA A 118 4.74 9.61 -1.98
N VAL A 119 5.28 10.71 -2.52
CA VAL A 119 6.24 11.58 -1.81
C VAL A 119 5.64 12.11 -0.51
N HIS A 120 4.39 12.58 -0.54
CA HIS A 120 3.71 13.10 0.64
C HIS A 120 3.47 12.02 1.70
N SER A 121 2.94 10.87 1.28
CA SER A 121 2.61 9.74 2.16
C SER A 121 3.84 9.16 2.85
N VAL A 122 4.94 9.01 2.11
CA VAL A 122 6.23 8.54 2.65
C VAL A 122 6.81 9.56 3.64
N SER A 123 6.67 10.85 3.36
CA SER A 123 7.09 11.90 4.31
C SER A 123 6.33 11.80 5.64
N ILE A 124 5.01 11.58 5.62
CA ILE A 124 4.20 11.38 6.83
C ILE A 124 4.67 10.12 7.57
N PHE A 125 4.81 9.01 6.84
CA PHE A 125 5.23 7.73 7.42
C PHE A 125 6.59 7.84 8.11
N LEU A 126 7.58 8.44 7.45
CA LEU A 126 8.93 8.59 7.99
C LEU A 126 9.02 9.60 9.14
N LYS A 127 8.14 10.60 9.19
CA LYS A 127 8.05 11.48 10.38
C LYS A 127 7.63 10.73 11.64
N PHE A 128 6.84 9.65 11.50
CA PHE A 128 6.35 8.87 12.62
C PHE A 128 7.22 7.64 12.92
N TYR A 129 7.63 6.89 11.90
CA TYR A 129 8.36 5.62 12.02
C TYR A 129 9.84 5.69 11.64
N GLY A 130 10.30 6.82 11.10
CA GLY A 130 11.71 7.04 10.82
C GLY A 130 12.53 7.20 12.10
N LYS A 131 13.84 7.06 11.99
CA LYS A 131 14.74 7.47 13.07
C LYS A 131 14.71 9.00 13.21
N LYS A 132 14.80 9.46 14.46
CA LYS A 132 15.13 10.86 14.77
C LYS A 132 16.55 11.19 14.33
#